data_AF-A0A1F5ZHM3-F1
#
_entry.id   AF-A0A1F5ZHM3-F1
#
_cell.length_a   1.000
_cell.length_b   1.000
_cell.length_c   1.000
_cell.angle_alpha   90.00
_cell.angle_beta   90.00
_cell.angle_gamma   90.00
#
_symmetry.space_group_name_H-M   'P 1'
#
loop_
_entity.id
_entity.type
_entity.pdbx_description
1 polymer ?
#
loop_
_entity_poly.entity_id
_entity_poly.type
_entity_poly.pdbx_seq_one_letter_code
_entity_poly.pdbx_strand_id
1 'polypeptide(L)'
;MDPAPAQPQSTPSPPPAPTPETQPAATSPATPPQPDTQPKSTELDPPQEAPPAGSPDPPSPTSPQKSRLTWLLIVVLVIVAFLLGIGVQKFYPVSNIHLPKLPFAKSTPKPTPTSTPTPTPNPMANWKTYSNQKLGIELKYPDSENPIEKFTPVKSGQSIFIVTGTLNFNSNKIALCKTNKETLCLIPGKNWSQEKDILPTTLSGKKAISFFISTKNADSGSNVMHVIQTTEKPAIEIAFTVDGQGGEETFQQILSTVKFSDQASNNANWKTYTSSDLSFKYPPEWTLEGMVISSSSPKIRIVAVPKTETLMNECMQLTGTENTLGLTVKKFVRVTKGEACATGDTTPRENWVIPSATAYAPGISFEYSETQATAAGELFTQILSTFKFLNKATPSATPSTH
;
A
#
# COMPACT_ATOMS: atom_id res chain seq x y z
N MET A 1 -9.76 -34.19 -57.74
CA MET A 1 -8.43 -33.59 -57.65
C MET A 1 -7.91 -33.93 -56.27
N ASP A 2 -7.14 -35.01 -56.19
CA ASP A 2 -6.58 -35.49 -54.92
C ASP A 2 -5.45 -34.57 -54.43
N PRO A 3 -5.32 -34.33 -53.11
CA PRO A 3 -4.25 -33.51 -52.58
C PRO A 3 -2.93 -34.28 -52.59
N ALA A 4 -1.88 -33.61 -53.06
CA ALA A 4 -0.52 -34.12 -53.12
C ALA A 4 0.05 -34.42 -51.72
N PRO A 5 0.91 -35.46 -51.58
CA PRO A 5 1.49 -35.83 -50.30
C PRO A 5 2.57 -34.83 -49.85
N ALA A 6 2.53 -34.48 -48.56
CA ALA A 6 3.49 -33.59 -47.92
C ALA A 6 4.89 -34.22 -47.85
N GLN A 7 5.92 -33.44 -48.21
CA GLN A 7 7.32 -33.85 -48.07
C GLN A 7 7.79 -33.83 -46.61
N PRO A 8 8.68 -34.76 -46.21
CA PRO A 8 9.23 -34.81 -44.87
C PRO A 8 10.20 -33.65 -44.61
N GLN A 9 9.99 -32.97 -43.48
CA GLN A 9 10.88 -31.93 -42.97
C GLN A 9 12.20 -32.55 -42.47
N SER A 10 13.32 -31.96 -42.90
CA SER A 10 14.67 -32.31 -42.47
C SER A 10 14.93 -31.84 -41.04
N THR A 11 15.41 -32.77 -40.20
CA THR A 11 15.89 -32.48 -38.85
C THR A 11 17.20 -31.70 -38.87
N PRO A 12 17.36 -30.64 -38.06
CA PRO A 12 18.62 -29.90 -37.97
C PRO A 12 19.70 -30.72 -37.25
N SER A 13 20.92 -30.69 -37.78
CA SER A 13 22.10 -31.35 -37.20
C SER A 13 22.49 -30.75 -35.85
N PRO A 14 23.02 -31.57 -34.92
CA PRO A 14 23.48 -31.09 -33.62
C PRO A 14 24.74 -30.22 -33.75
N PRO A 15 24.94 -29.25 -32.84
CA PRO A 15 26.11 -28.38 -32.84
C PRO A 15 27.39 -29.16 -32.48
N PRO A 16 28.56 -28.72 -32.99
CA PRO A 16 29.84 -29.38 -32.73
C PRO A 16 30.27 -29.22 -31.27
N ALA A 17 30.91 -30.27 -30.75
CA ALA A 17 31.43 -30.33 -29.39
C ALA A 17 32.55 -29.28 -29.15
N PRO A 18 32.65 -28.70 -27.94
CA PRO A 18 33.69 -27.73 -27.63
C PRO A 18 35.08 -28.38 -27.53
N THR A 19 36.06 -27.70 -28.12
CA THR A 19 37.48 -28.03 -28.13
C THR A 19 38.07 -27.93 -26.72
N PRO A 20 38.96 -28.85 -26.28
CA PRO A 20 39.61 -28.76 -24.96
C PRO A 20 40.62 -27.60 -24.93
N GLU A 21 40.46 -26.71 -23.96
CA GLU A 21 41.37 -25.59 -23.72
C GLU A 21 42.57 -26.05 -22.88
N THR A 22 43.77 -25.76 -23.38
CA THR A 22 45.05 -26.18 -22.80
C THR A 22 45.36 -25.39 -21.52
N GLN A 23 45.48 -26.11 -20.41
CA GLN A 23 45.81 -25.57 -19.09
C GLN A 23 47.31 -25.22 -18.99
N PRO A 24 47.70 -23.99 -18.59
CA PRO A 24 49.11 -23.66 -18.40
C PRO A 24 49.66 -24.20 -17.07
N ALA A 25 50.94 -24.57 -17.13
CA ALA A 25 51.71 -25.27 -16.11
C ALA A 25 51.86 -24.50 -14.79
N ALA A 26 51.81 -25.27 -13.69
CA ALA A 26 52.06 -24.82 -12.33
C ALA A 26 53.55 -24.45 -12.13
N THR A 27 53.80 -23.26 -11.57
CA THR A 27 55.10 -22.89 -10.98
C THR A 27 55.06 -23.05 -9.46
N SER A 28 56.11 -23.68 -8.93
CA SER A 28 56.35 -23.96 -7.51
C SER A 28 56.38 -22.70 -6.61
N PRO A 29 56.07 -22.84 -5.30
CA PRO A 29 56.10 -21.74 -4.36
C PRO A 29 57.53 -21.42 -3.89
N ALA A 30 57.88 -20.13 -3.93
CA ALA A 30 59.08 -19.58 -3.31
C ALA A 30 58.82 -19.26 -1.82
N THR A 31 59.83 -19.56 -1.01
CA THR A 31 59.96 -19.34 0.43
C THR A 31 59.70 -17.88 0.84
N PRO A 32 58.99 -17.62 1.97
CA PRO A 32 58.79 -16.26 2.47
C PRO A 32 60.04 -15.72 3.19
N PRO A 33 60.39 -14.43 3.04
CA PRO A 33 61.42 -13.79 3.84
C PRO A 33 60.90 -13.43 5.24
N GLN A 34 61.83 -13.52 6.19
CA GLN A 34 61.74 -13.15 7.59
C GLN A 34 61.42 -11.65 7.78
N PRO A 35 60.62 -11.23 8.78
CA PRO A 35 60.37 -9.81 9.01
C PRO A 35 61.45 -9.19 9.91
N ASP A 36 62.14 -8.20 9.37
CA ASP A 36 63.01 -7.29 10.10
C ASP A 36 62.22 -6.15 10.75
N THR A 37 62.59 -5.89 12.01
CA THR A 37 62.58 -4.61 12.77
C THR A 37 61.43 -3.61 12.60
N GLN A 38 60.65 -3.53 13.68
CA GLN A 38 59.67 -2.51 14.03
C GLN A 38 60.34 -1.16 14.37
N PRO A 39 59.97 -0.02 13.76
CA PRO A 39 60.33 1.30 14.25
C PRO A 39 59.33 1.77 15.31
N LYS A 40 59.89 2.30 16.40
CA LYS A 40 59.28 2.97 17.55
C LYS A 40 58.36 4.12 17.07
N SER A 41 57.08 4.02 17.38
CA SER A 41 56.09 5.07 17.09
C SER A 41 56.15 6.14 18.18
N THR A 42 56.20 7.40 17.75
CA THR A 42 56.18 8.59 18.58
C THR A 42 54.74 8.87 18.99
N GLU A 43 54.48 8.78 20.29
CA GLU A 43 53.23 9.16 20.93
C GLU A 43 53.06 10.69 20.84
N LEU A 44 52.02 11.14 20.13
CA LEU A 44 51.58 12.52 20.08
C LEU A 44 50.31 12.62 20.93
N ASP A 45 50.39 13.42 21.99
CA ASP A 45 49.27 13.74 22.89
C ASP A 45 48.04 14.26 22.12
N PRO A 46 46.83 13.86 22.49
CA PRO A 46 45.60 14.45 21.97
C PRO A 46 45.37 15.85 22.58
N PRO A 47 44.87 16.82 21.79
CA PRO A 47 44.58 18.15 22.28
C PRO A 47 43.36 18.13 23.22
N GLN A 48 43.55 18.71 24.39
CA GLN A 48 42.55 18.92 25.43
C GLN A 48 41.42 19.85 24.94
N GLU A 49 40.21 19.29 24.84
CA GLU A 49 39.01 20.00 24.41
C GLU A 49 38.45 20.88 25.55
N ALA A 50 38.15 22.15 25.22
CA ALA A 50 37.61 23.13 26.15
C ALA A 50 36.13 22.83 26.49
N PRO A 51 35.65 23.16 27.70
CA PRO A 51 34.27 22.89 28.10
C PRO A 51 33.28 23.80 27.33
N PRO A 52 32.12 23.28 26.88
CA PRO A 52 31.12 24.08 26.19
C PRO A 52 30.38 25.01 27.17
N ALA A 53 30.23 26.26 26.74
CA ALA A 53 29.43 27.28 27.40
C ALA A 53 27.95 26.87 27.46
N GLY A 54 27.33 27.03 28.63
CA GLY A 54 25.93 26.70 28.88
C GLY A 54 24.96 27.53 28.02
N SER A 55 23.96 26.85 27.46
CA SER A 55 22.82 27.47 26.79
C SER A 55 21.69 27.76 27.79
N PRO A 56 20.97 28.88 27.67
CA PRO A 56 19.84 29.20 28.54
C PRO A 56 18.61 28.34 28.24
N ASP A 57 17.95 27.85 29.30
CA ASP A 57 16.76 27.01 29.22
C ASP A 57 15.57 27.71 28.55
N PRO A 58 14.78 26.98 27.73
CA PRO A 58 13.54 27.50 27.15
C PRO A 58 12.42 27.60 28.20
N PRO A 59 11.54 28.61 28.12
CA PRO A 59 10.44 28.78 29.06
C PRO A 59 9.40 27.66 28.94
N SER A 60 9.05 27.06 30.09
CA SER A 60 8.02 26.02 30.19
C SER A 60 6.64 26.54 29.74
N PRO A 61 5.87 25.76 28.96
CA PRO A 61 4.53 26.15 28.52
C PRO A 61 3.51 26.02 29.66
N THR A 62 2.80 27.12 29.92
CA THR A 62 1.70 27.22 30.90
C THR A 62 0.49 26.38 30.45
N SER A 63 0.07 25.46 31.32
CA SER A 63 -1.09 24.57 31.11
C SER A 63 -2.43 25.32 31.10
N PRO A 64 -3.36 25.02 30.16
CA PRO A 64 -4.62 25.75 30.03
C PRO A 64 -5.64 25.30 31.09
N GLN A 65 -6.04 26.24 31.95
CA GLN A 65 -7.01 26.05 33.01
C GLN A 65 -8.45 25.94 32.44
N LYS A 66 -9.00 24.72 32.47
CA LYS A 66 -10.33 24.37 31.95
C LYS A 66 -11.45 25.07 32.74
N SER A 67 -12.18 25.96 32.08
CA SER A 67 -13.31 26.73 32.64
C SER A 67 -14.49 25.80 33.01
N ARG A 68 -14.83 25.75 34.30
CA ARG A 68 -15.98 25.00 34.82
C ARG A 68 -17.35 25.55 34.37
N LEU A 69 -17.40 26.78 33.84
CA LEU A 69 -18.65 27.43 33.43
C LEU A 69 -19.22 26.82 32.15
N THR A 70 -18.36 26.37 31.22
CA THR A 70 -18.80 25.81 29.93
C THR A 70 -19.51 24.46 30.08
N TRP A 71 -19.15 23.67 31.10
CA TRP A 71 -19.79 22.38 31.35
C TRP A 71 -21.20 22.52 31.92
N LEU A 72 -21.42 23.54 32.76
CA LEU A 72 -22.72 23.80 33.39
C LEU A 72 -23.77 24.23 32.34
N LEU A 73 -23.38 25.03 31.34
CA LEU A 73 -24.26 25.42 30.23
C LEU A 73 -24.71 24.22 29.37
N ILE A 74 -23.83 23.24 29.13
CA ILE A 74 -24.17 22.05 28.34
C ILE A 74 -25.23 21.20 29.06
N VAL A 75 -25.12 21.03 30.38
CA VAL A 75 -26.09 20.26 31.17
C VAL A 75 -27.49 20.89 31.13
N VAL A 76 -27.58 22.21 31.24
CA VAL A 76 -28.87 22.93 31.17
C VAL A 76 -29.53 22.77 29.79
N LEU A 77 -28.75 22.85 28.71
CA LEU A 77 -29.24 22.74 27.34
C LEU A 77 -29.84 21.34 27.04
N VAL A 78 -29.21 20.28 27.58
CA VAL A 78 -29.71 18.90 27.45
C VAL A 78 -31.04 18.71 28.18
N ILE A 79 -31.20 19.29 29.37
CA ILE A 79 -32.45 19.20 30.14
C ILE A 79 -33.60 19.90 29.40
N VAL A 80 -33.36 21.08 28.82
CA VAL A 80 -34.37 21.81 28.04
C VAL A 80 -34.78 21.03 26.79
N ALA A 81 -33.82 20.45 26.06
CA ALA A 81 -34.12 19.61 24.89
C ALA A 81 -34.94 18.37 25.26
N PHE A 82 -34.66 17.74 26.40
CA PHE A 82 -35.40 16.58 26.87
C PHE A 82 -36.85 16.92 27.26
N LEU A 83 -37.07 18.07 27.91
CA LEU A 83 -38.41 18.54 28.26
C LEU A 83 -39.25 18.90 27.02
N LEU A 84 -38.62 19.46 25.98
CA LEU A 84 -39.29 19.77 24.72
C LEU A 84 -39.61 18.51 23.90
N GLY A 85 -38.72 17.50 23.91
CA GLY A 85 -38.92 16.24 23.17
C GLY A 85 -40.12 15.42 23.67
N ILE A 86 -40.37 15.40 24.98
CA ILE A 86 -41.50 14.66 25.57
C ILE A 86 -42.85 15.33 25.25
N GLY A 87 -42.88 16.64 25.03
CA GLY A 87 -44.11 17.38 24.71
C GLY A 87 -44.70 17.05 23.33
N VAL A 88 -43.87 16.72 22.34
CA VAL A 88 -44.32 16.52 20.95
C VAL A 88 -45.04 15.17 20.77
N GLN A 89 -44.70 14.15 21.56
CA GLN A 89 -45.18 12.79 21.35
C GLN A 89 -46.64 12.56 21.79
N LYS A 90 -47.23 13.49 22.56
CA LYS A 90 -48.65 13.43 22.95
C LYS A 90 -49.59 14.21 22.04
N PHE A 91 -49.08 15.03 21.12
CA PHE A 91 -49.93 15.92 20.31
C PHE A 91 -50.23 15.43 18.89
N TYR A 92 -49.56 14.38 18.41
CA TYR A 92 -49.80 13.80 17.09
C TYR A 92 -50.10 12.29 17.17
N PRO A 93 -51.34 11.88 17.45
CA PRO A 93 -51.76 10.52 17.17
C PRO A 93 -51.74 10.31 15.64
N VAL A 94 -50.75 9.59 15.14
CA VAL A 94 -50.67 9.15 13.74
C VAL A 94 -51.82 8.15 13.53
N SER A 95 -52.97 8.67 13.11
CA SER A 95 -54.17 7.89 12.80
C SER A 95 -53.98 7.09 11.51
N ASN A 96 -54.22 5.78 11.63
CA ASN A 96 -54.29 4.78 10.58
C ASN A 96 -55.14 5.23 9.37
N ILE A 97 -54.49 5.56 8.25
CA ILE A 97 -55.15 5.76 6.97
C ILE A 97 -55.49 4.38 6.39
N HIS A 98 -56.72 3.92 6.62
CA HIS A 98 -57.30 2.79 5.88
C HIS A 98 -57.77 3.28 4.51
N LEU A 99 -57.05 2.92 3.44
CA LEU A 99 -57.55 3.12 2.08
C LEU A 99 -58.75 2.17 1.82
N PRO A 100 -59.85 2.65 1.22
CA PRO A 100 -60.97 1.81 0.84
C PRO A 100 -60.57 0.84 -0.28
N LYS A 101 -60.70 -0.47 -0.03
CA LYS A 101 -60.64 -1.50 -1.07
C LYS A 101 -61.84 -1.33 -2.01
N LEU A 102 -61.59 -0.88 -3.24
CA LEU A 102 -62.58 -0.97 -4.31
C LEU A 102 -62.74 -2.44 -4.77
N PRO A 103 -63.97 -2.94 -4.93
CA PRO A 103 -64.23 -4.26 -5.50
C PRO A 103 -64.08 -4.19 -7.02
N PHE A 104 -62.91 -4.55 -7.54
CA PHE A 104 -62.74 -4.79 -8.97
C PHE A 104 -63.30 -6.17 -9.33
N ALA A 105 -64.31 -6.16 -10.21
CA ALA A 105 -64.87 -7.35 -10.83
C ALA A 105 -63.77 -8.10 -11.60
N LYS A 106 -63.61 -9.39 -11.29
CA LYS A 106 -62.61 -10.28 -11.88
C LYS A 106 -63.06 -10.71 -13.28
N SER A 107 -62.78 -9.89 -14.29
CA SER A 107 -62.78 -10.36 -15.68
C SER A 107 -61.51 -11.17 -15.90
N THR A 108 -61.62 -12.47 -16.10
CA THR A 108 -60.50 -13.38 -16.41
C THR A 108 -59.94 -13.02 -17.79
N PRO A 109 -58.76 -12.38 -17.89
CA PRO A 109 -58.17 -12.09 -19.19
C PRO A 109 -57.64 -13.39 -19.80
N LYS A 110 -57.98 -13.61 -21.06
CA LYS A 110 -57.35 -14.59 -21.94
C LYS A 110 -55.82 -14.39 -21.87
N PRO A 111 -54.99 -15.44 -21.70
CA PRO A 111 -53.55 -15.27 -21.59
C PRO A 111 -53.01 -14.62 -22.87
N THR A 112 -52.70 -13.34 -22.77
CA THR A 112 -51.90 -12.63 -23.78
C THR A 112 -50.54 -13.30 -23.79
N PRO A 113 -49.99 -13.66 -24.96
CA PRO A 113 -48.65 -14.22 -25.04
C PRO A 113 -47.68 -13.24 -24.36
N THR A 114 -47.14 -13.65 -23.21
CA THR A 114 -46.11 -12.90 -22.48
C THR A 114 -44.91 -12.82 -23.41
N SER A 115 -44.69 -11.65 -24.02
CA SER A 115 -43.46 -11.38 -24.74
C SER A 115 -42.32 -11.56 -23.75
N THR A 116 -41.49 -12.58 -23.95
CA THR A 116 -40.24 -12.75 -23.21
C THR A 116 -39.49 -11.42 -23.35
N PRO A 117 -39.19 -10.71 -22.25
CA PRO A 117 -38.50 -9.44 -22.35
C PRO A 117 -37.18 -9.69 -23.07
N THR A 118 -36.95 -8.99 -24.18
CA THR A 118 -35.66 -8.98 -24.85
C THR A 118 -34.62 -8.60 -23.79
N PRO A 119 -33.56 -9.41 -23.58
CA PRO A 119 -32.58 -9.12 -22.55
C PRO A 119 -32.03 -7.70 -22.78
N THR A 120 -32.19 -6.84 -21.78
CA THR A 120 -31.61 -5.49 -21.82
C THR A 120 -30.10 -5.65 -21.99
N PRO A 121 -29.49 -5.06 -23.03
CA PRO A 121 -28.05 -5.17 -23.25
C PRO A 121 -27.29 -4.77 -21.99
N ASN A 122 -26.34 -5.61 -21.56
CA ASN A 122 -25.51 -5.30 -20.41
C ASN A 122 -24.61 -4.10 -20.77
N PRO A 123 -24.76 -2.92 -20.11
CA PRO A 123 -23.97 -1.73 -20.43
C PRO A 123 -22.46 -1.94 -20.22
N MET A 124 -22.07 -2.98 -19.49
CA MET A 124 -20.67 -3.34 -19.20
C MET A 124 -20.07 -4.40 -20.13
N ALA A 125 -20.74 -4.76 -21.23
CA ALA A 125 -20.31 -5.87 -22.09
C ALA A 125 -18.90 -5.68 -22.69
N ASN A 126 -18.52 -4.45 -23.02
CA ASN A 126 -17.23 -4.12 -23.64
C ASN A 126 -16.20 -3.56 -22.64
N TRP A 127 -16.43 -3.69 -21.34
CA TRP A 127 -15.53 -3.11 -20.34
C TRP A 127 -14.24 -3.92 -20.19
N LYS A 128 -13.12 -3.22 -20.04
CA LYS A 128 -11.82 -3.80 -19.70
C LYS A 128 -11.73 -4.07 -18.19
N THR A 129 -10.82 -4.94 -17.79
CA THR A 129 -10.54 -5.26 -16.39
C THR A 129 -9.16 -4.72 -16.01
N TYR A 130 -9.10 -3.86 -15.00
CA TYR A 130 -7.87 -3.43 -14.35
C TYR A 130 -7.62 -4.35 -13.17
N SER A 131 -6.39 -4.85 -13.04
CA SER A 131 -5.97 -5.65 -11.89
C SER A 131 -4.61 -5.16 -11.42
N ASN A 132 -4.51 -4.83 -10.14
CA ASN A 132 -3.26 -4.48 -9.49
C ASN A 132 -3.04 -5.41 -8.30
N GLN A 133 -2.17 -6.40 -8.49
CA GLN A 133 -1.88 -7.41 -7.48
C GLN A 133 -1.16 -6.83 -6.26
N LYS A 134 -0.37 -5.75 -6.42
CA LYS A 134 0.31 -5.06 -5.32
C LYS A 134 -0.69 -4.41 -4.35
N LEU A 135 -1.77 -3.87 -4.89
CA LEU A 135 -2.85 -3.25 -4.11
C LEU A 135 -3.95 -4.24 -3.71
N GLY A 136 -3.96 -5.44 -4.30
CA GLY A 136 -5.02 -6.41 -4.09
C GLY A 136 -6.38 -5.90 -4.60
N ILE A 137 -6.39 -5.20 -5.73
CA ILE A 137 -7.61 -4.64 -6.31
C ILE A 137 -7.81 -5.10 -7.75
N GLU A 138 -9.04 -5.45 -8.08
CA GLU A 138 -9.54 -5.68 -9.43
C GLU A 138 -10.80 -4.84 -9.62
N LEU A 139 -10.97 -4.23 -10.79
CA LEU A 139 -12.19 -3.51 -11.16
C LEU A 139 -12.35 -3.50 -12.67
N LYS A 140 -13.55 -3.17 -13.15
CA LYS A 140 -13.80 -2.96 -14.57
C LYS A 140 -13.92 -1.47 -14.89
N TYR A 141 -13.57 -1.11 -16.11
CA TYR A 141 -13.66 0.26 -16.62
C TYR A 141 -14.05 0.27 -18.12
N PRO A 142 -14.65 1.37 -18.62
CA PRO A 142 -15.00 1.49 -20.04
C PRO A 142 -13.77 1.38 -20.95
N ASP A 143 -13.94 0.78 -22.13
CA ASP A 143 -12.83 0.55 -23.09
C ASP A 143 -12.16 1.85 -23.60
N SER A 144 -12.92 2.95 -23.61
CA SER A 144 -12.46 4.29 -23.99
C SER A 144 -11.52 4.94 -22.96
N GLU A 145 -11.47 4.39 -21.75
CA GLU A 145 -10.67 4.90 -20.65
C GLU A 145 -9.37 4.11 -20.53
N ASN A 146 -8.29 4.74 -20.05
CA ASN A 146 -7.05 4.06 -19.71
C ASN A 146 -6.67 4.37 -18.26
N PRO A 147 -6.60 3.37 -17.36
CA PRO A 147 -6.19 3.57 -15.98
C PRO A 147 -4.77 4.13 -15.91
N ILE A 148 -4.58 5.12 -15.03
CA ILE A 148 -3.28 5.73 -14.76
C ILE A 148 -2.91 5.46 -13.31
N GLU A 149 -1.79 4.79 -13.07
CA GLU A 149 -1.35 4.43 -11.69
C GLU A 149 -0.72 5.60 -10.93
N LYS A 150 -0.36 6.67 -11.63
CA LYS A 150 0.26 7.88 -11.05
C LYS A 150 -0.56 9.09 -11.44
N PHE A 151 -0.84 9.96 -10.47
CA PHE A 151 -1.44 11.25 -10.75
C PHE A 151 -0.46 12.08 -11.60
N THR A 152 -0.82 12.35 -12.85
CA THR A 152 -0.18 13.39 -13.67
C THR A 152 -1.21 14.49 -13.89
N PRO A 153 -0.86 15.78 -13.74
CA PRO A 153 -1.76 16.88 -14.08
C PRO A 153 -2.29 16.69 -15.51
N VAL A 154 -3.61 16.68 -15.66
CA VAL A 154 -4.24 16.27 -16.92
C VAL A 154 -4.54 17.45 -17.81
N LYS A 155 -4.37 17.25 -19.11
CA LYS A 155 -4.71 18.23 -20.14
C LYS A 155 -6.23 18.28 -20.34
N SER A 156 -6.76 19.43 -20.73
CA SER A 156 -8.20 19.62 -20.99
C SER A 156 -8.82 18.49 -21.80
N GLY A 157 -10.02 18.02 -21.40
CA GLY A 157 -10.85 17.10 -22.19
C GLY A 157 -10.44 15.62 -22.14
N GLN A 158 -9.59 15.23 -21.19
CA GLN A 158 -9.25 13.83 -20.95
C GLN A 158 -9.85 13.37 -19.62
N SER A 159 -10.70 12.35 -19.69
CA SER A 159 -11.14 11.58 -18.53
C SER A 159 -9.94 10.98 -17.81
N ILE A 160 -9.92 11.10 -16.49
CA ILE A 160 -8.83 10.59 -15.66
C ILE A 160 -9.41 9.49 -14.82
N PHE A 161 -8.78 8.32 -14.85
CA PHE A 161 -9.07 7.24 -13.94
C PHE A 161 -7.80 6.86 -13.19
N ILE A 162 -7.73 7.22 -11.91
CA ILE A 162 -6.58 6.94 -11.04
C ILE A 162 -6.94 5.84 -10.08
N VAL A 163 -6.06 4.84 -9.98
CA VAL A 163 -6.09 3.82 -8.93
C VAL A 163 -4.72 3.78 -8.28
N THR A 164 -4.63 4.05 -6.98
CA THR A 164 -3.34 4.06 -6.27
C THR A 164 -3.44 3.58 -4.83
N GLY A 165 -2.34 3.06 -4.30
CA GLY A 165 -2.17 2.70 -2.88
C GLY A 165 -1.55 3.79 -2.01
N THR A 166 -1.28 4.96 -2.59
CA THR A 166 -0.82 6.15 -1.88
C THR A 166 -1.88 7.23 -2.00
N LEU A 167 -2.27 7.84 -0.88
CA LEU A 167 -3.24 8.95 -0.91
C LEU A 167 -2.60 10.16 -1.62
N ASN A 168 -3.04 10.46 -2.84
CA ASN A 168 -2.63 11.70 -3.51
C ASN A 168 -3.37 12.88 -2.89
N PHE A 169 -4.61 12.65 -2.44
CA PHE A 169 -5.46 13.66 -1.85
C PHE A 169 -5.51 13.48 -0.34
N ASN A 170 -4.83 14.34 0.41
CA ASN A 170 -4.98 14.34 1.88
C ASN A 170 -6.27 15.10 2.24
N SER A 171 -7.37 14.37 2.39
CA SER A 171 -8.69 14.94 2.70
C SER A 171 -8.72 15.86 3.93
N ASN A 172 -7.82 15.66 4.91
CA ASN A 172 -7.70 16.52 6.09
C ASN A 172 -6.93 17.83 5.84
N LYS A 173 -6.21 17.94 4.70
CA LYS A 173 -5.39 19.10 4.34
C LYS A 173 -5.97 19.89 3.16
N ILE A 174 -6.92 19.35 2.43
CA ILE A 174 -7.54 20.06 1.30
C ILE A 174 -8.56 21.05 1.87
N ALA A 175 -8.36 22.33 1.58
CA ALA A 175 -9.28 23.39 1.97
C ALA A 175 -10.55 23.34 1.10
N LEU A 176 -11.67 23.84 1.66
CA LEU A 176 -12.87 24.12 0.88
C LEU A 176 -12.57 25.20 -0.16
N CYS A 177 -13.09 25.03 -1.38
CA CYS A 177 -12.94 26.01 -2.45
C CYS A 177 -13.51 27.37 -2.00
N LYS A 178 -12.66 28.35 -1.71
CA LYS A 178 -13.09 29.72 -1.37
C LYS A 178 -13.30 30.57 -2.61
N THR A 179 -12.48 30.34 -3.63
CA THR A 179 -12.49 31.11 -4.86
C THR A 179 -12.32 30.21 -6.07
N ASN A 180 -12.65 30.75 -7.25
CA ASN A 180 -12.46 30.09 -8.52
C ASN A 180 -10.99 30.09 -9.01
N LYS A 181 -10.00 30.36 -8.16
CA LYS A 181 -8.57 30.41 -8.54
C LYS A 181 -7.72 29.29 -7.91
N GLU A 182 -8.28 28.50 -7.01
CA GLU A 182 -7.56 27.42 -6.34
C GLU A 182 -7.37 26.22 -7.28
N THR A 183 -6.16 25.68 -7.34
CA THR A 183 -5.78 24.59 -8.25
C THR A 183 -6.21 23.21 -7.75
N LEU A 184 -6.38 23.05 -6.43
CA LEU A 184 -6.88 21.83 -5.79
C LEU A 184 -7.65 22.19 -4.51
N CYS A 185 -8.98 22.02 -4.52
CA CYS A 185 -9.83 22.33 -3.37
C CYS A 185 -11.06 21.41 -3.29
N LEU A 186 -11.59 21.21 -2.08
CA LEU A 186 -12.81 20.44 -1.83
C LEU A 186 -14.02 21.23 -2.33
N ILE A 187 -14.85 20.59 -3.15
CA ILE A 187 -16.12 21.16 -3.59
C ILE A 187 -17.19 20.78 -2.55
N PRO A 188 -18.03 21.73 -2.11
CA PRO A 188 -19.08 21.43 -1.16
C PRO A 188 -20.02 20.32 -1.66
N GLY A 189 -20.25 19.31 -0.81
CA GLY A 189 -20.98 18.10 -1.19
C GLY A 189 -22.42 18.35 -1.65
N LYS A 190 -23.03 19.44 -1.17
CA LYS A 190 -24.42 19.81 -1.46
C LYS A 190 -24.71 19.98 -2.97
N ASN A 191 -23.68 20.31 -3.75
CA ASN A 191 -23.81 20.46 -5.21
C ASN A 191 -23.87 19.12 -5.96
N TRP A 192 -23.57 18.01 -5.27
CA TRP A 192 -23.45 16.66 -5.84
C TRP A 192 -24.28 15.64 -5.06
N SER A 193 -25.38 16.09 -4.46
CA SER A 193 -26.28 15.24 -3.65
C SER A 193 -25.61 14.60 -2.43
N GLN A 194 -24.48 15.13 -1.96
CA GLN A 194 -23.87 14.74 -0.69
C GLN A 194 -24.26 15.72 0.41
N GLU A 195 -24.64 15.20 1.58
CA GLU A 195 -25.00 16.04 2.73
C GLU A 195 -23.79 16.74 3.37
N LYS A 196 -22.59 16.21 3.12
CA LYS A 196 -21.32 16.64 3.71
C LYS A 196 -20.25 16.71 2.63
N ASP A 197 -19.23 17.55 2.86
CA ASP A 197 -18.10 17.72 1.94
C ASP A 197 -17.21 16.47 1.87
N ILE A 198 -17.17 15.71 2.97
CA ILE A 198 -16.58 14.38 3.04
C ILE A 198 -17.65 13.45 3.60
N LEU A 199 -18.05 12.46 2.81
CA LEU A 199 -19.09 11.50 3.13
C LEU A 199 -18.45 10.15 3.50
N PRO A 200 -18.61 9.65 4.74
CA PRO A 200 -18.27 8.27 5.06
C PRO A 200 -19.07 7.30 4.18
N THR A 201 -18.40 6.31 3.61
CA THR A 201 -19.01 5.34 2.70
C THR A 201 -18.34 3.97 2.85
N THR A 202 -18.70 3.03 1.99
CA THR A 202 -18.01 1.74 1.85
C THR A 202 -17.64 1.51 0.40
N LEU A 203 -16.45 0.97 0.17
CA LEU A 203 -16.03 0.44 -1.13
C LEU A 203 -15.91 -1.06 -0.98
N SER A 204 -16.77 -1.83 -1.63
CA SER A 204 -16.79 -3.31 -1.60
C SER A 204 -16.63 -3.90 -0.19
N GLY A 205 -17.39 -3.33 0.77
CA GLY A 205 -17.38 -3.74 2.19
C GLY A 205 -16.28 -3.13 3.06
N LYS A 206 -15.24 -2.51 2.49
CA LYS A 206 -14.21 -1.78 3.23
C LYS A 206 -14.68 -0.38 3.61
N LYS A 207 -14.29 0.09 4.79
CA LYS A 207 -14.57 1.48 5.21
C LYS A 207 -13.85 2.46 4.29
N ALA A 208 -14.58 3.48 3.83
CA ALA A 208 -14.07 4.48 2.92
C ALA A 208 -14.66 5.87 3.19
N ILE A 209 -14.10 6.87 2.52
CA ILE A 209 -14.66 8.22 2.41
C ILE A 209 -14.83 8.57 0.94
N SER A 210 -15.85 9.37 0.66
CA SER A 210 -16.17 9.92 -0.66
C SER A 210 -16.15 11.44 -0.56
N PHE A 211 -15.55 12.09 -1.54
CA PHE A 211 -15.56 13.55 -1.64
C PHE A 211 -15.30 14.01 -3.08
N PHE A 212 -15.63 15.27 -3.36
CA PHE A 212 -15.39 15.90 -4.66
C PHE A 212 -14.28 16.94 -4.55
N ILE A 213 -13.40 16.97 -5.55
CA ILE A 213 -12.35 17.99 -5.68
C ILE A 213 -12.50 18.74 -7.00
N SER A 214 -12.19 20.04 -6.98
CA SER A 214 -11.96 20.80 -8.20
C SER A 214 -10.47 20.79 -8.48
N THR A 215 -10.10 20.40 -9.70
CA THR A 215 -8.77 20.64 -10.24
C THR A 215 -8.88 21.73 -11.29
N LYS A 216 -8.23 22.87 -11.04
CA LYS A 216 -8.10 23.94 -12.04
C LYS A 216 -6.70 23.89 -12.60
N ASN A 217 -6.61 23.73 -13.91
CA ASN A 217 -5.43 24.17 -14.64
C ASN A 217 -5.64 25.61 -15.10
N ALA A 218 -4.57 26.39 -15.14
CA ALA A 218 -4.61 27.81 -15.50
C ALA A 218 -5.32 28.09 -16.84
N ASP A 219 -5.35 27.10 -17.74
CA ASP A 219 -5.75 27.31 -19.14
C ASP A 219 -7.04 26.59 -19.57
N SER A 220 -7.61 25.67 -18.75
CA SER A 220 -8.57 24.66 -19.28
C SER A 220 -9.90 24.50 -18.56
N GLY A 221 -10.32 25.46 -17.73
CA GLY A 221 -11.54 25.32 -16.94
C GLY A 221 -11.38 24.38 -15.73
N SER A 222 -12.45 24.24 -14.95
CA SER A 222 -12.48 23.42 -13.73
C SER A 222 -12.90 21.99 -14.08
N ASN A 223 -12.03 21.00 -13.84
CA ASN A 223 -12.44 19.61 -13.82
C ASN A 223 -12.89 19.25 -12.40
N VAL A 224 -14.04 18.59 -12.29
CA VAL A 224 -14.49 18.02 -11.02
C VAL A 224 -14.13 16.55 -11.01
N MET A 225 -13.49 16.09 -9.93
CA MET A 225 -13.21 14.68 -9.72
C MET A 225 -13.97 14.18 -8.51
N HIS A 226 -14.57 13.00 -8.64
CA HIS A 226 -15.10 12.25 -7.53
C HIS A 226 -14.01 11.29 -7.04
N VAL A 227 -13.68 11.36 -5.76
CA VAL A 227 -12.64 10.56 -5.11
C VAL A 227 -13.27 9.65 -4.06
N ILE A 228 -12.93 8.36 -4.12
CA ILE A 228 -13.20 7.37 -3.07
C ILE A 228 -11.86 6.92 -2.47
N GLN A 229 -11.74 6.96 -1.15
CA GLN A 229 -10.55 6.53 -0.42
C GLN A 229 -10.90 5.51 0.66
N THR A 230 -10.27 4.34 0.66
CA THR A 230 -10.37 3.43 1.81
C THR A 230 -9.62 4.00 3.01
N THR A 231 -10.14 3.78 4.21
CA THR A 231 -9.53 4.27 5.46
C THR A 231 -8.57 3.27 6.10
N GLU A 232 -8.60 2.02 5.64
CA GLU A 232 -7.72 0.93 6.08
C GLU A 232 -6.40 0.95 5.31
N LYS A 233 -5.30 0.44 5.90
CA LYS A 233 -4.00 0.35 5.22
C LYS A 233 -3.83 -0.98 4.47
N PRO A 234 -3.22 -0.99 3.26
CA PRO A 234 -2.87 0.20 2.46
C PRO A 234 -4.13 0.95 2.01
N ALA A 235 -4.08 2.27 2.09
CA ALA A 235 -5.21 3.10 1.69
C ALA A 235 -5.27 3.14 0.17
N ILE A 236 -6.43 2.83 -0.39
CA ILE A 236 -6.68 2.76 -1.82
C ILE A 236 -7.50 3.97 -2.19
N GLU A 237 -7.00 4.73 -3.14
CA GLU A 237 -7.66 5.89 -3.71
C GLU A 237 -8.07 5.57 -5.14
N ILE A 238 -9.36 5.73 -5.43
CA ILE A 238 -9.92 5.69 -6.77
C ILE A 238 -10.48 7.07 -7.06
N ALA A 239 -10.01 7.71 -8.12
CA ALA A 239 -10.49 9.01 -8.52
C ALA A 239 -10.90 9.02 -10.00
N PHE A 240 -12.04 9.65 -10.29
CA PHE A 240 -12.58 9.74 -11.63
C PHE A 240 -13.06 11.15 -11.95
N THR A 241 -12.72 11.65 -13.13
CA THR A 241 -13.24 12.94 -13.61
C THR A 241 -14.72 12.79 -13.97
N VAL A 242 -15.56 13.63 -13.38
CA VAL A 242 -17.01 13.66 -13.64
C VAL A 242 -17.35 14.91 -14.44
N ASP A 243 -17.11 14.85 -15.75
CA ASP A 243 -17.56 15.89 -16.68
C ASP A 243 -18.97 15.57 -17.22
N GLY A 244 -19.89 16.52 -17.09
CA GLY A 244 -21.26 16.39 -17.63
C GLY A 244 -22.18 15.39 -16.92
N GLN A 245 -23.28 15.01 -17.59
CA GLN A 245 -24.37 14.24 -16.98
C GLN A 245 -24.13 12.73 -16.88
N GLY A 246 -23.08 12.17 -17.48
CA GLY A 246 -22.84 10.71 -17.52
C GLY A 246 -21.63 10.19 -16.74
N GLY A 247 -20.70 11.08 -16.35
CA GLY A 247 -19.47 10.68 -15.67
C GLY A 247 -19.72 10.04 -14.31
N GLU A 248 -20.67 10.58 -13.54
CA GLU A 248 -21.00 10.05 -12.21
C GLU A 248 -21.63 8.65 -12.28
N GLU A 249 -22.56 8.41 -13.21
CA GLU A 249 -23.15 7.08 -13.39
C GLU A 249 -22.10 6.05 -13.79
N THR A 250 -21.20 6.43 -14.70
CA THR A 250 -20.07 5.59 -15.12
C THR A 250 -19.16 5.30 -13.93
N PHE A 251 -18.87 6.29 -13.10
CA PHE A 251 -18.03 6.10 -11.93
C PHE A 251 -18.68 5.18 -10.90
N GLN A 252 -19.98 5.35 -10.62
CA GLN A 252 -20.70 4.43 -9.73
C GLN A 252 -20.71 3.00 -10.27
N GLN A 253 -20.82 2.81 -11.58
CA GLN A 253 -20.68 1.50 -12.21
C GLN A 253 -19.26 0.94 -12.01
N ILE A 254 -18.20 1.73 -12.21
CA ILE A 254 -16.82 1.33 -11.91
C ILE A 254 -16.69 0.88 -10.45
N LEU A 255 -17.14 1.71 -9.50
CA LEU A 255 -17.08 1.40 -8.07
C LEU A 255 -17.85 0.11 -7.72
N SER A 256 -18.96 -0.18 -8.40
CA SER A 256 -19.72 -1.41 -8.20
C SER A 256 -18.98 -2.69 -8.65
N THR A 257 -17.96 -2.54 -9.49
CA THR A 257 -17.15 -3.67 -9.99
C THR A 257 -15.87 -3.88 -9.18
N VAL A 258 -15.58 -2.99 -8.24
CA VAL A 258 -14.38 -3.10 -7.40
C VAL A 258 -14.45 -4.36 -6.58
N LYS A 259 -13.39 -5.14 -6.65
CA LYS A 259 -13.13 -6.30 -5.81
C LYS A 259 -11.79 -6.09 -5.14
N PHE A 260 -11.78 -6.24 -3.83
CA PHE A 260 -10.53 -6.44 -3.13
C PHE A 260 -10.26 -7.94 -3.18
N SER A 261 -9.20 -8.33 -3.86
CA SER A 261 -8.63 -9.63 -3.56
C SER A 261 -8.04 -9.52 -2.16
N ASP A 262 -8.41 -10.44 -1.27
CA ASP A 262 -7.64 -10.58 -0.06
C ASP A 262 -6.21 -10.81 -0.52
N GLN A 263 -5.31 -9.87 -0.25
CA GLN A 263 -3.90 -10.07 -0.56
C GLN A 263 -3.39 -11.38 0.11
N ALA A 264 -4.08 -11.82 1.16
CA ALA A 264 -3.92 -13.11 1.82
C ALA A 264 -4.38 -14.34 1.01
N SER A 265 -5.30 -14.22 0.04
CA SER A 265 -5.81 -15.37 -0.72
C SER A 265 -4.84 -15.88 -1.80
N ASN A 266 -3.98 -15.03 -2.34
CA ASN A 266 -2.90 -15.49 -3.24
C ASN A 266 -1.82 -16.30 -2.51
N ASN A 267 -1.81 -16.24 -1.18
CA ASN A 267 -0.86 -16.98 -0.34
C ASN A 267 -1.47 -18.28 0.22
N ALA A 268 -2.58 -18.76 -0.35
CA ALA A 268 -3.25 -19.98 0.09
C ALA A 268 -2.31 -21.20 0.01
N ASN A 269 -1.53 -21.30 -1.07
CA ASN A 269 -0.58 -22.38 -1.32
C ASN A 269 0.84 -22.09 -0.82
N TRP A 270 1.07 -20.96 -0.17
CA TRP A 270 2.39 -20.61 0.34
C TRP A 270 2.79 -21.49 1.52
N LYS A 271 4.07 -21.83 1.57
CA LYS A 271 4.67 -22.52 2.71
C LYS A 271 4.79 -21.54 3.88
N THR A 272 4.80 -22.07 5.10
CA THR A 272 4.94 -21.25 6.32
C THR A 272 6.29 -21.53 6.95
N TYR A 273 7.07 -20.48 7.16
CA TYR A 273 8.23 -20.50 8.04
C TYR A 273 7.76 -20.12 9.46
N THR A 274 8.20 -20.89 10.44
CA THR A 274 7.90 -20.65 11.86
C THR A 274 9.13 -20.98 12.69
N SER A 275 9.56 -20.05 13.54
CA SER A 275 10.54 -20.27 14.59
C SER A 275 9.92 -19.98 15.96
N SER A 276 10.71 -19.97 17.03
CA SER A 276 10.23 -19.53 18.35
C SER A 276 9.84 -18.05 18.38
N ASP A 277 10.48 -17.21 17.55
CA ASP A 277 10.39 -15.75 17.66
C ASP A 277 9.49 -15.12 16.61
N LEU A 278 9.34 -15.75 15.43
CA LEU A 278 8.62 -15.18 14.30
C LEU A 278 7.98 -16.25 13.41
N SER A 279 7.02 -15.83 12.60
CA SER A 279 6.45 -16.65 11.53
C SER A 279 6.03 -15.79 10.35
N PHE A 280 6.18 -16.31 9.14
CA PHE A 280 5.72 -15.70 7.89
C PHE A 280 5.52 -16.77 6.83
N LYS A 281 4.81 -16.43 5.76
CA LYS A 281 4.65 -17.31 4.61
C LYS A 281 5.62 -16.93 3.49
N TYR A 282 5.97 -17.91 2.67
CA TYR A 282 6.80 -17.75 1.48
C TYR A 282 6.33 -18.65 0.33
N PRO A 283 6.62 -18.32 -0.94
CA PRO A 283 6.15 -19.09 -2.08
C PRO A 283 6.58 -20.56 -2.05
N PRO A 284 5.74 -21.49 -2.55
CA PRO A 284 5.98 -22.93 -2.43
C PRO A 284 7.20 -23.42 -3.22
N GLU A 285 7.60 -22.73 -4.28
CA GLU A 285 8.74 -23.07 -5.12
C GLU A 285 10.10 -22.69 -4.53
N TRP A 286 10.12 -21.94 -3.43
CA TRP A 286 11.37 -21.53 -2.78
C TRP A 286 11.95 -22.65 -1.93
N THR A 287 13.27 -22.67 -1.86
CA THR A 287 14.03 -23.64 -1.08
C THR A 287 14.21 -23.14 0.34
N LEU A 288 13.99 -24.00 1.32
CA LEU A 288 14.26 -23.74 2.74
C LEU A 288 15.43 -24.63 3.18
N GLU A 289 16.51 -24.02 3.64
CA GLU A 289 17.70 -24.70 4.18
C GLU A 289 18.10 -24.04 5.51
N GLY A 290 17.76 -24.71 6.63
CA GLY A 290 17.94 -24.14 7.97
C GLY A 290 17.10 -22.88 8.17
N MET A 291 17.76 -21.73 8.35
CA MET A 291 17.11 -20.42 8.50
C MET A 291 17.11 -19.59 7.22
N VAL A 292 17.59 -20.16 6.11
CA VAL A 292 17.71 -19.49 4.82
C VAL A 292 16.59 -19.95 3.90
N ILE A 293 15.82 -19.01 3.37
CA ILE A 293 14.84 -19.26 2.30
C ILE A 293 15.34 -18.56 1.04
N SER A 294 15.38 -19.24 -0.10
CA SER A 294 15.91 -18.67 -1.33
C SER A 294 15.07 -18.98 -2.57
N SER A 295 15.15 -18.07 -3.54
CA SER A 295 14.59 -18.22 -4.89
C SER A 295 15.64 -17.81 -5.92
N SER A 296 15.60 -18.43 -7.09
CA SER A 296 16.43 -18.08 -8.24
C SER A 296 15.74 -17.09 -9.19
N SER A 297 14.41 -16.96 -9.12
CA SER A 297 13.63 -16.12 -10.01
C SER A 297 12.41 -15.50 -9.28
N PRO A 298 12.50 -14.25 -8.82
CA PRO A 298 13.73 -13.43 -8.75
C PRO A 298 14.75 -14.02 -7.75
N LYS A 299 16.04 -13.65 -7.92
CA LYS A 299 17.13 -14.02 -7.02
C LYS A 299 16.95 -13.31 -5.69
N ILE A 300 16.30 -14.00 -4.75
CA ILE A 300 15.99 -13.53 -3.41
C ILE A 300 16.61 -14.49 -2.41
N ARG A 301 17.13 -13.93 -1.31
CA ARG A 301 17.54 -14.68 -0.13
C ARG A 301 16.93 -14.05 1.11
N ILE A 302 16.27 -14.85 1.93
CA ILE A 302 15.73 -14.45 3.22
C ILE A 302 16.49 -15.22 4.29
N VAL A 303 17.02 -14.50 5.28
CA VAL A 303 17.62 -15.11 6.48
C VAL A 303 16.76 -14.75 7.67
N ALA A 304 16.17 -15.75 8.31
CA ALA A 304 15.53 -15.57 9.60
C ALA A 304 16.60 -15.53 10.70
N VAL A 305 16.56 -14.51 11.55
CA VAL A 305 17.54 -14.31 12.63
C VAL A 305 16.81 -14.38 13.97
N PRO A 306 17.17 -15.35 14.85
CA PRO A 306 16.56 -15.49 16.17
C PRO A 306 16.99 -14.36 17.10
N LYS A 307 16.32 -14.22 18.24
CA LYS A 307 16.63 -13.17 19.23
C LYS A 307 18.05 -13.25 19.80
N THR A 308 18.68 -14.42 19.75
CA THR A 308 20.04 -14.68 20.26
C THR A 308 21.16 -14.22 19.32
N GLU A 309 20.81 -13.83 18.10
CA GLU A 309 21.74 -13.37 17.08
C GLU A 309 21.45 -11.90 16.74
N THR A 310 22.28 -11.30 15.88
CA THR A 310 22.08 -9.92 15.42
C THR A 310 22.15 -9.88 13.91
N LEU A 311 21.18 -9.21 13.30
CA LEU A 311 21.32 -8.70 11.93
C LEU A 311 22.39 -7.62 11.98
N MET A 312 23.65 -7.97 11.71
CA MET A 312 24.74 -7.02 11.50
C MET A 312 25.51 -7.44 10.27
N ASN A 313 25.68 -6.49 9.36
CA ASN A 313 26.49 -6.67 8.17
C ASN A 313 27.35 -5.41 8.01
N GLU A 314 28.65 -5.54 8.28
CA GLU A 314 29.61 -4.44 8.23
C GLU A 314 29.76 -3.83 6.83
N CYS A 315 29.35 -4.57 5.81
CA CYS A 315 29.40 -4.14 4.41
C CYS A 315 28.11 -3.52 3.90
N MET A 316 27.18 -3.15 4.80
CA MET A 316 25.90 -2.58 4.45
C MET A 316 25.70 -1.21 5.09
N GLN A 317 25.31 -0.23 4.28
CA GLN A 317 25.00 1.13 4.72
C GLN A 317 23.48 1.30 4.82
N LEU A 318 23.01 1.74 5.99
CA LEU A 318 21.61 2.09 6.20
C LEU A 318 21.24 3.30 5.34
N THR A 319 20.21 3.17 4.50
CA THR A 319 19.70 4.24 3.64
C THR A 319 18.33 4.74 4.06
N GLY A 320 17.60 3.99 4.88
CA GLY A 320 16.30 4.43 5.37
C GLY A 320 15.72 3.50 6.44
N THR A 321 14.75 4.03 7.18
CA THR A 321 13.90 3.27 8.09
C THR A 321 12.46 3.70 7.88
N GLU A 322 11.55 2.75 7.72
CA GLU A 322 10.13 3.02 7.51
C GLU A 322 9.25 2.06 8.32
N ASN A 323 7.99 2.46 8.52
CA ASN A 323 6.96 1.60 9.10
C ASN A 323 6.05 1.07 7.99
N THR A 324 6.10 -0.23 7.75
CA THR A 324 5.32 -0.90 6.71
C THR A 324 4.46 -1.98 7.36
N LEU A 325 3.13 -1.86 7.24
CA LEU A 325 2.16 -2.77 7.87
C LEU A 325 2.35 -2.92 9.41
N GLY A 326 2.78 -1.85 10.07
CA GLY A 326 3.05 -1.85 11.52
C GLY A 326 4.38 -2.50 11.91
N LEU A 327 5.19 -2.95 10.94
CA LEU A 327 6.52 -3.52 11.13
C LEU A 327 7.58 -2.44 10.86
N THR A 328 8.71 -2.51 11.55
CA THR A 328 9.84 -1.63 11.27
C THR A 328 10.72 -2.26 10.21
N VAL A 329 10.90 -1.57 9.08
CA VAL A 329 11.74 -2.00 7.97
C VAL A 329 12.94 -1.06 7.85
N LYS A 330 14.15 -1.59 8.03
CA LYS A 330 15.40 -0.88 7.73
C LYS A 330 15.86 -1.26 6.32
N LYS A 331 16.28 -0.28 5.53
CA LYS A 331 16.75 -0.46 4.14
C LYS A 331 18.24 -0.23 4.07
N PHE A 332 18.94 -1.11 3.41
CA PHE A 332 20.39 -1.06 3.29
C PHE A 332 20.83 -1.20 1.83
N VAL A 333 22.01 -0.63 1.57
CA VAL A 333 22.72 -0.76 0.31
C VAL A 333 24.14 -1.22 0.60
N ARG A 334 24.69 -2.08 -0.26
CA ARG A 334 26.07 -2.52 -0.09
C ARG A 334 27.06 -1.36 -0.23
N VAL A 335 28.02 -1.32 0.69
CA VAL A 335 29.18 -0.43 0.61
C VAL A 335 30.17 -1.02 -0.39
N THR A 336 30.45 -0.29 -1.47
CA THR A 336 31.37 -0.72 -2.53
C THR A 336 32.80 -0.18 -2.37
N LYS A 337 33.03 0.64 -1.33
CA LYS A 337 34.33 1.25 -1.04
C LYS A 337 34.96 0.57 0.19
N GLY A 338 36.19 0.12 0.05
CA GLY A 338 36.96 -0.56 1.12
C GLY A 338 37.29 -2.00 0.77
N GLU A 339 38.52 -2.42 1.04
CA GLU A 339 39.03 -3.75 0.68
C GLU A 339 38.22 -4.88 1.33
N ALA A 340 37.69 -4.68 2.54
CA ALA A 340 36.92 -5.67 3.29
C ALA A 340 35.52 -5.96 2.69
N CYS A 341 34.97 -5.04 1.87
CA CYS A 341 33.59 -5.14 1.35
C CYS A 341 33.52 -5.22 -0.18
N ALA A 342 34.68 -5.31 -0.84
CA ALA A 342 34.77 -5.43 -2.29
C ALA A 342 34.33 -6.82 -2.75
N THR A 343 33.08 -6.93 -3.20
CA THR A 343 32.55 -8.14 -3.84
C THR A 343 32.27 -7.88 -5.32
N GLY A 344 32.34 -8.93 -6.15
CA GLY A 344 31.96 -8.84 -7.58
C GLY A 344 30.47 -8.57 -7.83
N ASP A 345 29.60 -8.68 -6.82
CA ASP A 345 28.18 -8.31 -6.91
C ASP A 345 28.00 -6.85 -6.44
N THR A 346 27.77 -5.95 -7.38
CA THR A 346 27.86 -4.50 -7.16
C THR A 346 26.56 -3.85 -6.68
N THR A 347 25.45 -4.59 -6.60
CA THR A 347 24.12 -3.98 -6.32
C THR A 347 23.16 -4.75 -5.40
N PRO A 348 23.60 -5.63 -4.45
CA PRO A 348 22.64 -6.22 -3.54
C PRO A 348 22.03 -5.14 -2.64
N ARG A 349 20.71 -5.22 -2.52
CA ARG A 349 19.89 -4.48 -1.57
C ARG A 349 19.46 -5.43 -0.48
N GLU A 350 19.31 -4.90 0.73
CA GLU A 350 18.90 -5.69 1.88
C GLU A 350 17.89 -4.91 2.71
N ASN A 351 16.77 -5.56 3.03
CA ASN A 351 15.76 -5.01 3.91
C ASN A 351 15.70 -5.84 5.18
N TRP A 352 15.77 -5.21 6.34
CA TRP A 352 15.60 -5.88 7.63
C TRP A 352 14.23 -5.60 8.20
N VAL A 353 13.53 -6.66 8.61
CA VAL A 353 12.25 -6.57 9.31
C VAL A 353 12.50 -6.86 10.78
N ILE A 354 12.27 -5.86 11.63
CA ILE A 354 12.64 -5.90 13.04
C ILE A 354 11.51 -5.34 13.94
N PRO A 355 11.50 -5.66 15.25
CA PRO A 355 10.43 -5.25 16.16
C PRO A 355 10.38 -3.74 16.42
N SER A 356 11.53 -3.06 16.37
CA SER A 356 11.66 -1.62 16.62
C SER A 356 12.87 -1.03 15.89
N ALA A 357 12.93 0.30 15.77
CA ALA A 357 14.04 0.99 15.10
C ALA A 357 15.42 0.76 15.76
N THR A 358 15.45 0.49 17.07
CA THR A 358 16.68 0.21 17.82
C THR A 358 17.03 -1.27 17.90
N ALA A 359 16.14 -2.16 17.47
CA ALA A 359 16.40 -3.59 17.45
C ALA A 359 17.26 -4.00 16.26
N TYR A 360 17.89 -5.17 16.40
CA TYR A 360 18.62 -5.89 15.35
C TYR A 360 18.24 -7.37 15.30
N ALA A 361 17.37 -7.82 16.20
CA ALA A 361 16.82 -9.16 16.27
C ALA A 361 15.64 -9.21 17.27
N PRO A 362 14.81 -10.28 17.25
CA PRO A 362 14.68 -11.24 16.16
C PRO A 362 14.18 -10.54 14.89
N GLY A 363 14.38 -11.13 13.71
CA GLY A 363 13.94 -10.52 12.47
C GLY A 363 14.19 -11.35 11.23
N ILE A 364 13.99 -10.76 10.06
CA ILE A 364 14.48 -11.32 8.79
C ILE A 364 15.36 -10.30 8.09
N SER A 365 16.43 -10.79 7.46
CA SER A 365 17.08 -10.11 6.35
C SER A 365 16.45 -10.57 5.03
N PHE A 366 16.10 -9.63 4.16
CA PHE A 366 15.58 -9.88 2.82
C PHE A 366 16.54 -9.25 1.80
N GLU A 367 17.32 -10.09 1.14
CA GLU A 367 18.35 -9.72 0.17
C GLU A 367 17.83 -9.92 -1.27
N TYR A 368 18.13 -8.96 -2.16
CA TYR A 368 17.74 -9.01 -3.57
C TYR A 368 18.68 -8.18 -4.46
N SER A 369 18.69 -8.45 -5.77
CA SER A 369 19.43 -7.63 -6.75
C SER A 369 18.65 -6.37 -7.14
N GLU A 370 19.33 -5.23 -7.28
CA GLU A 370 18.73 -3.97 -7.76
C GLU A 370 18.03 -4.14 -9.12
N THR A 371 18.57 -4.99 -10.01
CA THR A 371 17.96 -5.26 -11.33
C THR A 371 16.58 -5.91 -11.23
N GLN A 372 16.27 -6.49 -10.07
CA GLN A 372 15.00 -7.16 -9.76
C GLN A 372 14.22 -6.43 -8.66
N ALA A 373 14.55 -5.17 -8.34
CA ALA A 373 13.98 -4.43 -7.22
C ALA A 373 12.45 -4.35 -7.24
N THR A 374 11.84 -4.19 -8.42
CA THR A 374 10.38 -4.12 -8.56
C THR A 374 9.72 -5.44 -8.15
N ALA A 375 10.14 -6.56 -8.75
CA ALA A 375 9.58 -7.89 -8.45
C ALA A 375 9.88 -8.31 -7.00
N ALA A 376 11.09 -8.03 -6.50
CA ALA A 376 11.47 -8.31 -5.13
C ALA A 376 10.65 -7.48 -4.12
N GLY A 377 10.38 -6.21 -4.41
CA GLY A 377 9.57 -5.33 -3.57
C GLY A 377 8.11 -5.80 -3.45
N GLU A 378 7.54 -6.34 -4.53
CA GLU A 378 6.20 -6.93 -4.52
C GLU A 378 6.14 -8.19 -3.64
N LEU A 379 7.09 -9.11 -3.81
CA LEU A 379 7.20 -10.32 -2.99
C LEU A 379 7.46 -9.99 -1.52
N PHE A 380 8.33 -9.01 -1.25
CA PHE A 380 8.60 -8.54 0.11
C PHE A 380 7.32 -8.04 0.78
N THR A 381 6.51 -7.24 0.09
CA THR A 381 5.23 -6.73 0.62
C THR A 381 4.26 -7.88 0.94
N GLN A 382 4.19 -8.90 0.08
CA GLN A 382 3.36 -10.10 0.32
C GLN A 382 3.87 -10.94 1.50
N ILE A 383 5.18 -11.03 1.70
CA ILE A 383 5.75 -11.69 2.89
C ILE A 383 5.39 -10.91 4.15
N LEU A 384 5.58 -9.58 4.14
CA LEU A 384 5.25 -8.71 5.28
C LEU A 384 3.78 -8.81 5.70
N SER A 385 2.84 -8.99 4.76
CA SER A 385 1.42 -9.12 5.09
C SER A 385 1.10 -10.40 5.88
N THR A 386 1.97 -11.40 5.83
CA THR A 386 1.85 -12.65 6.60
C THR A 386 2.78 -12.72 7.80
N PHE A 387 3.66 -11.73 7.97
CA PHE A 387 4.71 -11.73 8.97
C PHE A 387 4.16 -11.42 10.37
N LYS A 388 4.63 -12.17 11.37
CA LYS A 388 4.27 -12.03 12.77
C LYS A 388 5.48 -12.26 13.66
N PHE A 389 5.65 -11.40 14.67
CA PHE A 389 6.49 -11.72 15.84
C PHE A 389 5.64 -12.52 16.84
N LEU A 390 6.12 -13.69 17.25
CA LEU A 390 5.37 -14.61 18.13
C LEU A 390 5.57 -14.27 19.61
N ASN A 391 6.81 -13.93 19.98
CA ASN A 391 7.16 -13.51 21.34
C ASN A 391 7.29 -12.00 21.41
N LYS A 392 6.17 -11.28 21.25
CA LYS A 392 6.16 -9.86 21.54
C LYS A 392 6.26 -9.72 23.05
N ALA A 393 7.48 -9.70 23.58
CA ALA A 393 7.70 -9.26 24.95
C ALA A 393 7.04 -7.89 25.02
N THR A 394 5.91 -7.80 25.72
CA THR A 394 5.24 -6.52 25.97
C THR A 394 6.34 -5.63 26.53
N PRO A 395 6.67 -4.49 25.90
CA PRO A 395 7.70 -3.60 26.45
C PRO A 395 7.28 -3.33 27.88
N SER A 396 8.00 -3.92 28.82
CA SER A 396 7.74 -3.76 30.23
C SER A 396 7.85 -2.27 30.45
N ALA A 397 6.72 -1.61 30.72
CA ALA A 397 6.68 -0.19 30.93
C ALA A 397 7.76 0.13 31.97
N THR A 398 8.80 0.83 31.55
CA THR A 398 9.87 1.24 32.46
C THR A 398 9.18 1.97 33.59
N PRO A 399 9.29 1.51 34.85
CA PRO A 399 8.69 2.21 35.97
C PRO A 399 9.25 3.63 35.95
N SER A 400 8.36 4.60 35.73
CA SER A 400 8.71 6.02 35.80
C SER A 400 9.13 6.29 37.23
N THR A 401 10.44 6.34 37.48
CA THR A 401 10.99 6.88 38.71
C THR A 401 10.65 8.36 38.75
N HIS A 402 9.64 8.70 39.55
CA HIS A 402 9.32 10.06 39.97
C HIS A 402 10.13 10.43 41.20
#